data_AF-A0A3M1X6I3-F1
#
_entry.id   AF-A0A3M1X6I3-F1
#
_cell.length_a   1.000
_cell.length_b   1.000
_cell.length_c   1.000
_cell.angle_alpha   90.00
_cell.angle_beta   90.00
_cell.angle_gamma   90.00
#
_symmetry.space_group_name_H-M   'P 1'
#
loop_
_entity.id
_entity.type
_entity.pdbx_description
1 polymer ?
#
loop_
_entity_poly.entity_id
_entity_poly.type
_entity_poly.pdbx_seq_one_letter_code
_entity_poly.pdbx_strand_id
1 'polypeptide(L)'
;MLLRSRSSGWRISTLHAKPSWRFSVSRVILITGGVRSGKSRFALEVASRWKRKAFLATAEPLDEEMAERISRHRKERGREFFTVEEPLEVCRALLAIPDEFDCVLFECLATWLGNVLVREGVEALEGRSEELLRTVEGLRKNLI
;
A
#
# COMPACT_ATOMS: atom_id res chain seq x y z
N MET A 1 46.38 -44.11 2.75
CA MET A 1 45.48 -44.62 3.80
C MET A 1 44.05 -44.40 3.31
N LEU A 2 43.44 -45.48 2.82
CA LEU A 2 42.08 -45.53 2.29
C LEU A 2 41.06 -45.33 3.40
N LEU A 3 39.91 -44.74 3.07
CA LEU A 3 38.60 -45.31 3.37
C LEU A 3 37.56 -44.72 2.39
N ARG A 4 37.09 -45.56 1.46
CA ARG A 4 35.87 -45.36 0.68
C ARG A 4 34.68 -45.70 1.57
N SER A 5 33.63 -44.90 1.50
CA SER A 5 32.27 -45.32 1.89
C SER A 5 31.35 -45.16 0.68
N ARG A 6 30.74 -46.27 0.27
CA ARG A 6 29.64 -46.35 -0.69
C ARG A 6 28.36 -46.59 0.11
N SER A 7 27.41 -45.66 0.07
CA SER A 7 25.99 -45.98 -0.08
C SER A 7 25.13 -44.72 -0.08
N SER A 8 24.20 -44.70 -1.05
CA SER A 8 22.91 -44.01 -1.05
C SER A 8 22.88 -42.48 -0.95
N GLY A 9 22.60 -41.85 -2.09
CA GLY A 9 21.92 -40.56 -2.13
C GLY A 9 22.36 -39.72 -3.31
N TRP A 10 21.64 -39.82 -4.43
CA TRP A 10 21.63 -38.73 -5.41
C TRP A 10 21.09 -37.49 -4.68
N ARG A 11 21.98 -36.62 -4.20
CA ARG A 11 21.57 -35.27 -3.79
C ARG A 11 21.35 -34.49 -5.07
N ILE A 12 20.11 -34.45 -5.52
CA ILE A 12 19.63 -33.31 -6.30
C ILE A 12 19.68 -32.14 -5.30
N SER A 13 20.81 -31.45 -5.26
CA SER A 13 20.80 -30.08 -4.76
C SER A 13 20.11 -29.29 -5.85
N THR A 14 18.79 -29.20 -5.75
CA THR A 14 18.05 -28.19 -6.49
C THR A 14 18.53 -26.87 -5.90
N LEU A 15 19.57 -26.29 -6.50
CA LEU A 15 19.76 -24.86 -6.51
C LEU A 15 18.47 -24.30 -7.10
N HIS A 16 17.46 -24.08 -6.25
CA HIS A 16 16.41 -23.12 -6.55
C HIS A 16 17.09 -21.75 -6.48
N ALA A 17 17.92 -21.46 -7.48
CA ALA A 17 18.09 -20.10 -7.93
C ALA A 17 16.69 -19.66 -8.34
N LYS A 18 15.95 -19.06 -7.38
CA LYS A 18 14.70 -18.37 -7.69
C LYS A 18 15.05 -17.40 -8.81
N PRO A 19 14.35 -17.42 -9.96
CA PRO A 19 14.63 -16.48 -11.02
C PRO A 19 14.52 -15.07 -10.43
N SER A 20 15.60 -14.28 -10.52
CA SER A 20 15.73 -12.96 -9.92
C SER A 20 15.02 -11.85 -10.69
N TRP A 21 14.21 -12.20 -11.68
CA TRP A 21 13.49 -11.24 -12.51
C TRP A 21 12.01 -11.37 -12.25
N ARG A 22 11.53 -10.67 -11.22
CA ARG A 22 10.11 -10.42 -11.04
C ARG A 22 9.85 -9.03 -11.59
N PHE A 23 9.66 -8.94 -12.91
CA PHE A 23 9.11 -7.74 -13.52
C PHE A 23 7.72 -7.51 -12.92
N SER A 24 7.66 -6.64 -11.91
CA SER A 24 6.41 -6.25 -11.28
C SER A 24 5.88 -5.07 -12.07
N VAL A 25 4.85 -5.29 -12.88
CA VAL A 25 4.15 -4.18 -13.52
C VAL A 25 3.42 -3.42 -12.42
N SER A 26 3.96 -2.29 -11.95
CA SER A 26 3.28 -1.46 -10.96
C SER A 26 2.03 -0.87 -11.61
N ARG A 27 0.86 -1.22 -11.05
CA ARG A 27 -0.45 -0.77 -11.52
C ARG A 27 -1.07 0.13 -10.47
N VAL A 28 -1.63 1.25 -10.93
CA VAL A 28 -2.45 2.15 -10.10
C VAL A 28 -3.90 1.81 -10.37
N ILE A 29 -4.68 1.57 -9.31
CA ILE A 29 -6.10 1.28 -9.39
C ILE A 29 -6.84 2.36 -8.62
N LEU A 30 -7.66 3.16 -9.33
CA LEU A 30 -8.54 4.14 -8.71
C LEU A 30 -9.93 3.52 -8.52
N ILE A 31 -10.40 3.52 -7.27
CA ILE A 31 -11.72 3.00 -6.89
C ILE A 31 -12.61 4.19 -6.49
N THR A 32 -13.69 4.43 -7.24
CA THR A 32 -14.60 5.57 -7.03
C THR A 32 -16.06 5.11 -6.90
N GLY A 33 -16.96 6.05 -6.57
CA GLY A 33 -18.39 5.80 -6.38
C GLY A 33 -18.99 6.54 -5.18
N GLY A 34 -20.32 6.61 -5.13
CA GLY A 34 -21.07 7.41 -4.16
C GLY A 34 -20.93 6.99 -2.69
N VAL A 35 -21.44 7.81 -1.77
CA VAL A 35 -21.40 7.53 -0.32
C VAL A 35 -22.02 6.15 -0.02
N ARG A 36 -21.39 5.37 0.87
CA ARG A 36 -21.83 4.02 1.29
C ARG A 36 -21.97 2.96 0.18
N SER A 37 -21.39 3.18 -1.01
CA SER A 37 -21.44 2.22 -2.13
C SER A 37 -20.54 0.98 -1.98
N GLY A 38 -19.90 0.76 -0.83
CA GLY A 38 -19.05 -0.42 -0.59
C GLY A 38 -17.60 -0.36 -1.11
N LYS A 39 -17.14 0.79 -1.61
CA LYS A 39 -15.77 0.98 -2.15
C LYS A 39 -14.66 0.51 -1.23
N SER A 40 -14.73 0.87 0.05
CA SER A 40 -13.72 0.50 1.06
C SER A 40 -13.62 -1.01 1.19
N ARG A 41 -14.76 -1.70 1.28
CA ARG A 41 -14.82 -3.16 1.30
C ARG A 41 -14.24 -3.77 0.02
N PHE A 42 -14.62 -3.24 -1.15
CA PHE A 42 -14.08 -3.70 -2.43
C PHE A 42 -12.56 -3.47 -2.53
N ALA A 43 -12.05 -2.34 -2.05
CA ALA A 43 -10.63 -2.03 -2.03
C ALA A 43 -9.84 -2.99 -1.13
N LEU A 44 -10.39 -3.33 0.04
CA LEU A 44 -9.84 -4.35 0.93
C LEU A 44 -9.83 -5.74 0.28
N GLU A 45 -10.91 -6.12 -0.42
CA GLU A 45 -10.99 -7.38 -1.15
C GLU A 45 -9.94 -7.45 -2.26
N VAL A 46 -9.77 -6.37 -3.04
CA VAL A 46 -8.72 -6.28 -4.05
C VAL A 46 -7.35 -6.44 -3.38
N ALA A 47 -7.08 -5.67 -2.32
CA ALA A 47 -5.80 -5.71 -1.60
C ALA A 47 -5.52 -7.08 -0.94
N SER A 48 -6.55 -7.89 -0.64
CA SER A 48 -6.38 -9.21 -0.03
C SER A 48 -5.58 -10.21 -0.89
N ARG A 49 -5.43 -9.92 -2.20
CA ARG A 49 -4.64 -10.73 -3.14
C ARG A 49 -3.13 -10.67 -2.87
N TRP A 50 -2.68 -9.71 -2.07
CA TRP A 50 -1.28 -9.53 -1.71
C TRP A 50 -1.03 -9.91 -0.24
N LYS A 51 0.09 -10.59 0.02
CA LYS A 51 0.48 -11.00 1.38
C LYS A 51 1.07 -9.84 2.18
N ARG A 52 1.98 -9.08 1.57
CA ARG A 52 2.63 -7.92 2.20
C ARG A 52 1.93 -6.68 1.67
N LYS A 53 1.09 -6.10 2.51
CA LYS A 53 0.25 -4.95 2.15
C LYS A 53 0.39 -3.85 3.19
N ALA A 54 0.54 -2.62 2.72
CA ALA A 54 0.53 -1.43 3.53
C ALA A 54 -0.77 -0.67 3.35
N PHE A 55 -1.17 0.08 4.36
CA PHE A 55 -2.35 0.93 4.35
C PHE A 55 -1.93 2.34 4.76
N LEU A 56 -2.21 3.29 3.89
CA LEU A 56 -1.99 4.72 4.14
C LEU A 56 -3.34 5.35 4.50
N ALA A 57 -3.53 5.61 5.79
CA ALA A 57 -4.74 6.22 6.33
C ALA A 57 -4.58 7.74 6.39
N THR A 58 -5.52 8.46 5.79
CA THR A 58 -5.49 9.93 5.75
C THR A 58 -6.52 10.59 6.66
N ALA A 59 -7.42 9.81 7.27
CA ALA A 59 -8.45 10.31 8.15
C ALA A 59 -7.94 10.51 9.59
N GLU A 60 -8.32 11.64 10.19
CA GLU A 60 -8.07 11.96 11.60
C GLU A 60 -9.38 11.94 12.40
N PRO A 61 -9.37 11.49 13.67
CA PRO A 61 -10.56 11.44 14.51
C PRO A 61 -10.87 12.84 15.08
N LEU A 62 -11.15 13.82 14.21
CA LEU A 62 -11.41 15.21 14.60
C LEU A 62 -12.79 15.41 15.24
N ASP A 63 -13.71 14.48 15.00
CA ASP A 63 -15.04 14.42 15.61
C ASP A 63 -15.43 12.97 15.93
N GLU A 64 -16.51 12.80 16.70
CA GLU A 64 -16.99 11.48 17.14
C GLU A 64 -17.44 10.60 15.97
N GLU A 65 -18.11 11.18 14.96
CA GLU A 65 -18.58 10.44 13.79
C GLU A 65 -17.39 9.83 13.02
N MET A 66 -16.34 10.63 12.80
CA MET A 66 -15.12 10.22 12.15
C MET A 66 -14.36 9.20 12.99
N ALA A 67 -14.27 9.39 14.30
CA ALA A 67 -13.65 8.43 15.21
C ALA A 67 -14.34 7.06 15.16
N GLU A 68 -15.68 7.03 15.15
CA GLU A 68 -16.45 5.80 14.98
C GLU A 68 -16.22 5.16 13.61
N ARG A 69 -16.16 5.97 12.55
CA ARG A 69 -15.90 5.50 11.18
C ARG A 69 -14.50 4.89 11.07
N ILE A 70 -13.49 5.53 11.62
CA ILE A 70 -12.11 5.01 11.69
C ILE A 70 -12.09 3.69 12.47
N SER A 71 -12.76 3.62 13.62
CA SER A 71 -12.87 2.40 14.41
C SER A 71 -13.49 1.24 13.62
N ARG A 72 -14.56 1.50 12.87
CA ARG A 72 -15.18 0.52 11.98
C ARG A 72 -14.23 0.06 10.87
N HIS A 73 -13.56 1.00 10.20
CA HIS A 73 -12.62 0.69 9.13
C HIS A 73 -11.42 -0.12 9.66
N ARG A 74 -10.89 0.20 10.85
CA ARG A 74 -9.83 -0.59 11.50
C ARG A 74 -10.28 -2.02 11.77
N LYS A 75 -11.53 -2.23 12.22
CA LYS A 75 -12.11 -3.57 12.42
C LYS A 75 -12.27 -4.33 11.10
N GLU A 76 -12.80 -3.68 10.06
CA GLU A 76 -13.01 -4.30 8.73
C GLU A 76 -11.69 -4.69 8.06
N ARG A 77 -10.66 -3.85 8.17
CA ARG A 77 -9.32 -4.10 7.61
C ARG A 77 -8.56 -5.19 8.35
N GLY A 78 -8.78 -5.33 9.66
CA GLY A 78 -8.01 -6.23 10.52
C GLY A 78 -6.57 -5.78 10.73
N ARG A 79 -5.71 -6.74 11.12
CA ARG A 79 -4.32 -6.51 11.56
C ARG A 79 -3.26 -6.86 10.51
N GLU A 80 -3.68 -7.27 9.31
CA GLU A 80 -2.76 -7.77 8.27
C GLU A 80 -2.00 -6.66 7.53
N PHE A 81 -2.39 -5.40 7.70
CA PHE A 81 -1.76 -4.27 7.05
C PHE A 81 -0.70 -3.64 7.95
N PHE A 82 0.48 -3.38 7.37
CA PHE A 82 1.36 -2.35 7.91
C PHE A 82 0.68 -0.99 7.73
N THR A 83 0.55 -0.20 8.79
CA THR A 83 -0.26 1.02 8.76
C THR A 83 0.60 2.24 8.91
N VAL A 84 0.40 3.19 8.01
CA VAL A 84 0.91 4.55 8.11
C VAL A 84 -0.29 5.47 8.22
N GLU A 85 -0.36 6.24 9.31
CA GLU A 85 -1.37 7.29 9.48
C GLU A 85 -0.69 8.62 9.15
N GLU A 86 -1.01 9.17 7.99
CA GLU A 86 -0.45 10.44 7.51
C GLU A 86 -1.55 11.25 6.82
N PRO A 87 -2.11 12.27 7.48
CA PRO A 87 -3.25 13.02 6.97
C PRO A 87 -2.89 14.01 5.86
N LEU A 88 -1.62 14.42 5.73
CA LEU A 88 -1.24 15.54 4.86
C LEU A 88 -0.07 15.21 3.94
N GLU A 89 1.06 14.77 4.50
CA GLU A 89 2.33 14.53 3.79
C GLU A 89 2.37 13.15 3.12
N VAL A 90 1.31 12.82 2.38
CA VAL A 90 1.09 11.49 1.80
C VAL A 90 2.17 11.09 0.79
N CYS A 91 2.75 12.03 0.05
CA CYS A 91 3.84 11.76 -0.89
C CYS A 91 5.09 11.26 -0.17
N ARG A 92 5.46 11.95 0.92
CA ARG A 92 6.56 11.53 1.80
C ARG A 92 6.27 10.18 2.44
N ALA A 93 5.05 9.97 2.94
CA ALA A 93 4.65 8.70 3.53
C ALA A 93 4.72 7.55 2.52
N LEU A 94 4.23 7.75 1.30
CA LEU A 94 4.30 6.75 0.23
C LEU A 94 5.73 6.35 -0.10
N LEU A 95 6.64 7.32 -0.20
CA LEU A 95 8.07 7.05 -0.48
C LEU A 95 8.79 6.40 0.70
N ALA A 96 8.27 6.55 1.92
CA ALA A 96 8.84 5.94 3.12
C ALA A 96 8.30 4.52 3.40
N ILE A 97 7.26 4.07 2.68
CA ILE A 97 6.77 2.69 2.79
C ILE A 97 7.86 1.75 2.26
N PRO A 98 8.31 0.75 3.04
CA PRO A 98 9.32 -0.19 2.60
C PRO A 98 8.96 -0.95 1.32
N ASP A 99 9.95 -1.17 0.45
CA ASP A 99 9.80 -1.90 -0.82
C ASP A 99 9.37 -3.38 -0.65
N GLU A 100 9.37 -3.89 0.57
CA GLU A 100 8.84 -5.23 0.86
C GLU A 100 7.31 -5.30 0.72
N PHE A 101 6.59 -4.17 0.76
CA PHE A 101 5.15 -4.16 0.56
C PHE A 101 4.80 -4.22 -0.92
N ASP A 102 4.07 -5.26 -1.30
CA ASP A 102 3.70 -5.53 -2.70
C ASP A 102 2.41 -4.77 -3.12
N CYS A 103 1.71 -4.17 -2.16
CA CYS A 103 0.47 -3.42 -2.35
C CYS A 103 0.36 -2.31 -1.29
N VAL A 104 -0.02 -1.11 -1.72
CA VAL A 104 -0.38 0.00 -0.82
C VAL A 104 -1.82 0.37 -1.08
N LEU A 105 -2.65 0.30 -0.04
CA LEU A 105 -4.02 0.82 -0.05
C LEU A 105 -4.03 2.22 0.56
N PHE A 106 -4.23 3.24 -0.28
CA PHE A 106 -4.43 4.62 0.14
C PHE A 106 -5.92 4.83 0.43
N GLU A 107 -6.28 5.12 1.68
CA GLU A 107 -7.67 5.43 2.04
C GLU A 107 -7.79 6.69 2.94
N CYS A 108 -8.46 7.77 2.53
CA CYS A 108 -9.05 8.01 1.20
C CYS A 108 -8.64 9.34 0.61
N LEU A 109 -8.56 9.38 -0.73
CA LEU A 109 -8.12 10.53 -1.49
C LEU A 109 -8.97 11.79 -1.21
N ALA A 110 -10.29 11.62 -1.07
CA ALA A 110 -11.19 12.74 -0.74
C ALA A 110 -10.94 13.32 0.66
N THR A 111 -10.62 12.48 1.64
CA THR A 111 -10.28 12.97 3.00
C THR A 111 -8.94 13.70 2.98
N TRP A 112 -7.96 13.19 2.25
CA TRP A 112 -6.69 13.88 2.07
C TRP A 112 -6.84 15.25 1.39
N LEU A 113 -7.59 15.31 0.28
CA LEU A 113 -7.89 16.59 -0.38
C LEU A 113 -8.63 17.56 0.55
N GLY A 114 -9.53 17.05 1.41
CA GLY A 114 -10.17 17.84 2.45
C GLY A 114 -9.16 18.39 3.48
N ASN A 115 -8.20 17.57 3.92
CA ASN A 115 -7.15 18.00 4.83
C ASN A 115 -6.25 19.08 4.19
N VAL A 116 -5.86 18.91 2.92
CA VAL A 116 -5.11 19.91 2.16
C VAL A 116 -5.90 21.20 2.07
N LEU A 117 -7.17 21.14 1.65
CA LEU A 117 -8.04 22.32 1.54
C LEU A 117 -8.12 23.10 2.85
N VAL A 118 -8.34 22.41 3.96
CA VAL A 118 -8.51 23.03 5.28
C VAL A 118 -7.19 23.64 5.80
N ARG A 119 -6.04 22.99 5.56
CA ARG A 119 -4.75 23.37 6.15
C ARG A 119 -3.91 24.30 5.27
N GLU A 120 -4.01 24.15 3.95
CA GLU A 120 -3.15 24.82 2.96
C GLU A 120 -3.93 25.72 2.00
N GLY A 121 -5.27 25.63 1.96
CA GLY A 121 -6.13 26.44 1.09
C GLY A 121 -6.45 25.78 -0.26
N VAL A 122 -7.38 26.38 -1.00
CA VAL A 122 -7.85 25.84 -2.29
C VAL A 122 -6.78 25.94 -3.37
N GLU A 123 -5.92 26.95 -3.28
CA GLU A 123 -4.81 27.23 -4.18
C GLU A 123 -3.74 26.13 -4.13
N ALA A 124 -3.64 25.40 -3.02
CA ALA A 124 -2.70 24.29 -2.87
C ALA A 124 -3.16 23.00 -3.56
N LEU A 125 -4.47 22.82 -3.81
CA LEU A 125 -5.02 21.54 -4.25
C LEU A 125 -4.41 21.04 -5.56
N GLU A 126 -4.20 21.93 -6.54
CA GLU A 126 -3.62 21.58 -7.83
C GLU A 126 -2.17 21.12 -7.66
N GLY A 127 -1.34 21.94 -7.01
CA GLY A 127 0.08 21.61 -6.78
C GLY A 127 0.28 20.31 -5.99
N ARG A 128 -0.55 20.08 -4.97
CA ARG A 128 -0.50 18.85 -4.16
C ARG A 128 -0.98 17.63 -4.94
N SER A 129 -2.01 17.79 -5.76
CA SER A 129 -2.47 16.72 -6.65
C SER A 129 -1.40 16.34 -7.68
N GLU A 130 -0.73 17.32 -8.29
CA GLU A 130 0.39 17.09 -9.20
C GLU A 130 1.58 16.41 -8.52
N GLU A 131 1.91 16.81 -7.29
CA GLU A 131 2.94 16.17 -6.48
C GLU A 131 2.63 14.69 -6.25
N LEU A 132 1.39 14.36 -5.88
CA LEU A 132 0.94 12.98 -5.70
C LEU A 132 1.01 12.18 -7.01
N LEU A 133 0.55 12.77 -8.12
CA LEU A 133 0.63 12.13 -9.44
C LEU A 133 2.08 11.81 -9.83
N ARG A 134 2.98 12.79 -9.70
CA ARG A 134 4.43 12.59 -9.96
C ARG A 134 5.02 11.51 -9.06
N THR A 135 4.66 11.49 -7.78
CA THR A 135 5.12 10.49 -6.81
C THR A 135 4.68 9.09 -7.22
N VAL A 136 3.40 8.90 -7.54
CA VAL A 136 2.85 7.61 -7.95
C VAL A 136 3.43 7.14 -9.28
N GLU A 137 3.66 8.04 -10.24
CA GLU A 137 4.35 7.74 -11.49
C GLU A 137 5.81 7.32 -11.26
N GLY A 138 6.50 7.96 -10.30
CA GLY A 138 7.86 7.62 -9.90
C GLY A 138 7.96 6.22 -9.30
N LEU A 139 7.03 5.86 -8.41
CA LEU A 139 6.93 4.50 -7.84
C LEU A 139 6.71 3.43 -8.91
N ARG A 140 6.07 3.79 -10.03
CA ARG A 140 5.91 2.88 -11.17
C ARG A 140 7.22 2.59 -11.90
N LYS A 141 8.17 3.53 -11.90
CA LYS A 141 9.44 3.43 -12.64
C LYS A 141 10.56 2.74 -11.87
N ASN A 142 10.45 2.61 -10.55
CA ASN A 142 11.50 2.04 -9.69
C ASN A 142 11.46 0.50 -9.54
N LEU A 143 10.57 -0.19 -10.25
CA LEU A 143 10.36 -1.65 -10.14
C LEU A 143 10.94 -2.45 -11.33
N ILE A 144 12.02 -1.95 -11.94
CA ILE A 144 12.73 -2.60 -13.06
C ILE A 144 13.68 -3.68 -12.53
#